data_AF-A0A2P7RXA9-F1
#
_entry.id   AF-A0A2P7RXA9-F1
#
_cell.length_a   1.000
_cell.length_b   1.000
_cell.length_c   1.000
_cell.angle_alpha   90.00
_cell.angle_beta   90.00
_cell.angle_gamma   90.00
#
_symmetry.space_group_name_H-M   'P 1'
#
loop_
_entity.id
_entity.type
_entity.pdbx_description
1 polymer ?
#
loop_
_entity_poly.entity_id
_entity_poly.type
_entity_poly.pdbx_seq_one_letter_code
_entity_poly.pdbx_strand_id
1 'polypeptide(L)'
;MFDLAPVLRHFAGHEFEIRRRCASDPAFSAICEDYAAAATALERWKGDRRKAQDYRQLLLELEDEIREHLRKPMGSTARSD
;
A
#
# COMPACT_ATOMS: atom_id res chain seq x y z
N MET A 1 11.41 -1.56 9.39
CA MET A 1 10.80 -0.36 8.81
C MET A 1 10.95 -0.49 7.31
N PHE A 2 9.86 -0.79 6.60
CA PHE A 2 9.86 -0.93 5.16
C PHE A 2 9.85 0.44 4.48
N ASP A 3 10.23 0.50 3.21
CA ASP A 3 10.24 1.75 2.46
C ASP A 3 8.81 2.10 2.00
N LEU A 4 8.22 3.14 2.60
CA LEU A 4 6.88 3.62 2.25
C LEU A 4 6.91 4.54 1.01
N ALA A 5 8.08 4.93 0.51
CA ALA A 5 8.20 5.87 -0.61
C ALA A 5 7.45 5.42 -1.89
N PRO A 6 7.45 4.13 -2.30
CA PRO A 6 6.69 3.69 -3.47
C PRO A 6 5.18 3.91 -3.32
N VAL A 7 4.66 3.66 -2.11
CA VAL A 7 3.24 3.86 -1.77
C VAL A 7 2.92 5.35 -1.76
N LEU A 8 3.70 6.16 -1.04
CA LEU A 8 3.46 7.61 -0.94
C LEU A 8 3.56 8.33 -2.28
N ARG A 9 4.49 7.93 -3.14
CA ARG A 9 4.62 8.49 -4.49
C ARG A 9 3.39 8.22 -5.35
N HIS A 10 2.81 7.03 -5.20
CA HIS A 10 1.62 6.64 -5.96
C HIS A 10 0.35 7.30 -5.43
N PHE A 11 0.27 7.44 -4.11
CA PHE A 11 -0.87 8.02 -3.40
C PHE A 11 -0.52 9.39 -2.79
N ALA A 12 0.12 10.27 -3.56
CA ALA A 12 0.60 11.56 -3.06
C ALA A 12 -0.53 12.44 -2.48
N GLY A 13 -1.76 12.29 -2.95
CA GLY A 13 -2.93 12.99 -2.39
C GLY A 13 -3.39 12.50 -1.00
N HIS A 14 -2.86 11.36 -0.54
CA HIS A 14 -3.28 10.70 0.71
C HIS A 14 -2.11 10.43 1.66
N GLU A 15 -0.94 11.05 1.46
CA GLU A 15 0.27 10.75 2.24
C GLU A 15 0.05 10.78 3.76
N PHE A 16 -0.63 11.81 4.26
CA PHE A 16 -0.91 11.95 5.69
C PHE A 16 -1.79 10.81 6.23
N GLU A 17 -2.86 10.47 5.50
CA GLU A 17 -3.79 9.41 5.86
C GLU A 17 -3.12 8.03 5.83
N ILE A 18 -2.29 7.78 4.81
CA ILE A 18 -1.53 6.54 4.68
C ILE A 18 -0.57 6.38 5.85
N ARG A 19 0.23 7.41 6.16
CA ARG A 19 1.15 7.37 7.32
C ARG A 19 0.41 7.14 8.63
N ARG A 20 -0.72 7.81 8.82
CA ARG A 20 -1.56 7.66 10.02
C ARG A 20 -2.13 6.25 10.15
N ARG A 21 -2.62 5.66 9.06
CA ARG A 21 -3.13 4.29 9.04
C ARG A 21 -2.03 3.27 9.24
N CYS A 22 -0.87 3.41 8.58
CA CYS A 22 0.26 2.51 8.82
C CYS A 22 0.69 2.49 10.30
N ALA A 23 0.52 3.60 11.03
CA ALA A 23 0.81 3.67 12.46
C ALA A 23 -0.29 3.08 13.36
N SER A 24 -1.54 3.01 12.88
CA SER A 24 -2.72 2.68 13.71
C SER A 24 -3.40 1.36 13.32
N ASP A 25 -3.16 0.88 12.11
CA ASP A 25 -3.76 -0.30 11.49
C ASP A 25 -2.63 -1.22 10.97
N PRO A 26 -2.25 -2.26 11.74
CA PRO A 26 -1.21 -3.20 11.35
C PRO A 26 -1.52 -3.96 10.06
N ALA A 27 -2.81 -4.20 9.75
CA ALA A 27 -3.20 -4.89 8.52
C ALA A 27 -2.95 -3.99 7.31
N PHE A 28 -3.31 -2.70 7.40
CA PHE A 28 -2.98 -1.73 6.37
C PHE A 28 -1.47 -1.54 6.19
N SER A 29 -0.71 -1.56 7.29
CA SER A 29 0.75 -1.48 7.27
C SER A 29 1.36 -2.65 6.49
N ALA A 30 0.85 -3.88 6.69
CA ALA A 30 1.28 -5.07 5.96
C ALA A 30 1.01 -4.96 4.45
N ILE A 31 -0.17 -4.48 4.04
CA ILE A 31 -0.49 -4.26 2.62
C ILE A 31 0.47 -3.24 1.99
N CYS A 32 0.80 -2.16 2.71
CA CYS A 32 1.76 -1.17 2.24
C CYS A 32 3.18 -1.74 2.11
N GLU A 33 3.57 -2.64 3.02
CA GLU A 33 4.84 -3.36 2.96
C GLU A 33 4.90 -4.29 1.75
N ASP A 34 3.84 -5.06 1.51
CA ASP A 34 3.73 -5.95 0.35
C ASP A 34 3.79 -5.17 -0.97
N TYR A 35 3.12 -4.02 -1.04
CA TYR A 35 3.19 -3.13 -2.21
C TYR A 35 4.61 -2.64 -2.46
N ALA A 36 5.32 -2.18 -1.43
CA ALA A 36 6.70 -1.72 -1.56
C ALA A 36 7.65 -2.84 -2.00
N ALA A 37 7.46 -4.05 -1.47
CA ALA A 37 8.21 -5.24 -1.86
C ALA A 37 7.94 -5.63 -3.32
N ALA A 38 6.68 -5.62 -3.76
CA ALA A 38 6.27 -5.91 -5.13
C ALA A 38 6.80 -4.86 -6.12
N ALA A 39 6.77 -3.57 -5.77
CA ALA A 39 7.31 -2.49 -6.60
C ALA A 39 8.83 -2.64 -6.79
N THR A 40 9.55 -2.97 -5.71
CA THR A 40 10.99 -3.26 -5.76
C THR A 40 11.29 -4.48 -6.62
N ALA A 41 10.49 -5.54 -6.48
CA ALA A 41 10.62 -6.75 -7.28
C ALA A 41 10.35 -6.47 -8.77
N LEU A 42 9.34 -5.65 -9.11
CA LEU A 42 9.05 -5.26 -10.48
C LEU A 42 10.24 -4.58 -11.15
N GLU A 43 10.92 -3.65 -10.46
CA GLU A 43 12.12 -3.01 -10.98
C GLU A 43 13.27 -4.02 -11.21
N ARG A 44 13.40 -5.00 -10.33
CA ARG A 44 14.39 -6.08 -10.48
C ARG A 44 14.09 -6.99 -11.66
N TRP A 45 12.81 -7.30 -11.88
CA TRP A 45 12.37 -8.26 -12.91
C TRP A 45 11.93 -7.59 -14.22
N LYS A 46 12.16 -6.29 -14.42
CA LYS A 46 11.76 -5.58 -15.65
C LYS A 46 12.32 -6.15 -16.95
N GLY A 47 13.43 -6.89 -16.89
CA GLY A 47 14.00 -7.61 -18.03
C GLY A 47 13.28 -8.92 -18.36
N ASP A 48 12.52 -9.49 -17.42
CA ASP A 48 11.71 -10.68 -17.60
C ASP A 48 10.23 -10.28 -17.76
N ARG A 49 9.74 -10.32 -19.01
CA ARG A 49 8.39 -9.86 -19.34
C ARG A 49 7.29 -10.59 -18.55
N ARG A 50 7.45 -11.88 -18.26
CA ARG A 50 6.42 -12.66 -17.56
C ARG A 50 6.37 -12.25 -16.10
N LYS A 51 7.52 -12.27 -15.41
CA LYS A 51 7.60 -11.83 -14.02
C LYS A 51 7.19 -10.38 -13.84
N ALA A 52 7.61 -9.50 -14.75
CA ALA A 52 7.19 -8.10 -14.71
C ALA A 52 5.68 -7.94 -14.87
N GLN A 53 5.03 -8.78 -15.69
CA GLN A 53 3.57 -8.79 -15.81
C GLN A 53 2.90 -9.28 -14.52
N ASP A 54 3.42 -10.34 -13.90
CA ASP A 54 2.89 -10.89 -12.65
C ASP A 54 2.98 -9.85 -11.52
N TYR A 55 4.13 -9.20 -11.35
CA TYR A 55 4.29 -8.15 -10.33
C TYR A 55 3.46 -6.89 -10.62
N ARG A 56 3.23 -6.55 -11.89
CA ARG A 56 2.31 -5.46 -12.24
C ARG A 56 0.88 -5.78 -11.85
N GLN A 57 0.45 -7.03 -12.08
CA GLN A 57 -0.89 -7.46 -11.68
C GLN A 57 -1.05 -7.42 -10.16
N LEU A 58 -0.06 -7.95 -9.44
CA LEU A 58 -0.04 -7.91 -7.97
C LEU A 58 -0.10 -6.47 -7.44
N LEU A 59 0.66 -5.54 -8.04
CA LEU A 59 0.59 -4.12 -7.65
C LEU A 59 -0.79 -3.52 -7.85
N LEU A 60 -1.53 -3.91 -8.90
CA LEU A 60 -2.89 -3.44 -9.13
C LEU A 60 -3.87 -3.98 -8.07
N GLU A 61 -3.72 -5.24 -7.66
CA GLU A 61 -4.53 -5.83 -6.59
C GLU A 61 -4.28 -5.12 -5.26
N LEU A 62 -3.01 -4.95 -4.89
CA LEU A 62 -2.61 -4.24 -3.67
C LEU A 62 -3.04 -2.77 -3.69
N GLU A 63 -2.98 -2.11 -4.85
CA GLU A 63 -3.46 -0.74 -5.02
C GLU A 63 -4.96 -0.62 -4.76
N ASP A 64 -5.75 -1.59 -5.23
CA ASP A 64 -7.19 -1.61 -5.00
C ASP A 64 -7.48 -1.81 -3.50
N GLU A 65 -6.80 -2.76 -2.85
CA GLU A 65 -6.90 -2.97 -1.40
C GLU A 65 -6.55 -1.71 -0.60
N ILE A 66 -5.45 -1.02 -0.95
CA ILE A 66 -5.06 0.24 -0.31
C ILE A 66 -6.17 1.29 -0.46
N ARG A 67 -6.76 1.42 -1.67
CA ARG A 67 -7.86 2.37 -1.91
C ARG A 67 -9.11 2.00 -1.11
N GLU A 68 -9.45 0.73 -1.03
CA GLU A 68 -10.57 0.25 -0.23
C GLU A 68 -10.36 0.57 1.25
N HIS A 69 -9.15 0.36 1.77
CA HIS A 69 -8.80 0.77 3.13
C HIS A 69 -8.94 2.27 3.31
N LEU A 70 -8.42 3.11 2.40
CA LEU A 70 -8.55 4.57 2.48
C LEU A 70 -10.00 5.06 2.42
N ARG A 71 -10.88 4.36 1.69
CA ARG A 71 -12.32 4.64 1.63
C ARG A 71 -13.07 4.27 2.91
N LYS A 72 -12.65 3.20 3.60
CA LYS A 72 -13.23 2.83 4.88
C LYS A 72 -12.95 3.97 5.86
N PRO A 73 -13.96 4.58 6.50
CA PRO A 73 -13.70 5.58 7.52
C PRO A 73 -12.79 4.95 8.58
N MET A 74 -11.74 5.67 9.00
CA MET A 74 -10.98 5.26 10.19
C MET A 74 -12.00 5.12 11.30
N GLY A 75 -12.30 3.87 11.69
CA GLY A 75 -13.44 3.56 12.54
C GLY A 75 -13.48 4.54 13.70
N SER A 76 -14.61 5.25 13.83
CA SER A 76 -14.85 6.18 14.90
C SER A 76 -14.39 5.52 16.20
N THR A 77 -13.38 6.10 16.84
CA THR A 77 -13.19 5.89 18.27
C THR A 77 -14.52 6.26 18.89
N ALA A 78 -15.28 5.23 19.28
CA ALA A 78 -16.48 5.38 20.07
C ALA A 78 -16.07 6.18 21.30
N ARG A 79 -16.43 7.45 21.33
CA ARG A 79 -16.55 8.21 22.56
C ARG A 79 -17.79 7.64 23.24
N SER A 80 -17.59 6.60 24.04
CA SER A 80 -18.50 6.19 25.09
C SER A 80 -17.78 6.49 26.41
N ASP A 81 -17.84 7.76 26.83
CA ASP A 81 -18.07 8.18 28.22
C ASP A 81 -18.47 9.67 28.19
#